data_AF-A0AAV3PCG5-F1
#
_entry.id   AF-A0AAV3PCG5-F1
#
_cell.length_a   1.000
_cell.length_b   1.000
_cell.length_c   1.000
_cell.angle_alpha   90.00
_cell.angle_beta   90.00
_cell.angle_gamma   90.00
#
_symmetry.space_group_name_H-M   'P 1'
#
loop_
_entity.id
_entity.type
_entity.pdbx_description
1 polymer ?
#
loop_
_entity_poly.entity_id
_entity_poly.type
_entity_poly.pdbx_seq_one_letter_code
_entity_poly.pdbx_strand_id
1 'polypeptide(L)' 'MSTIESATKWLKKEYGGCRLKSKGVRLAFSVTLYEIWRARNAIEFYGDKVEPYAIIAKVKTCTYRVLYKLYPDCTLPF' A
#
# COMPACT_ATOMS: atom_id res chain seq x y z
N MET A 1 10.11 -12.19 13.89
CA MET A 1 9.52 -11.91 12.56
C MET A 1 9.26 -10.43 12.47
N SER A 2 9.83 -9.75 11.49
CA SER A 2 9.54 -8.33 11.25
C SER A 2 8.17 -8.16 10.59
N THR A 3 7.51 -7.02 10.80
CA THR A 3 6.22 -6.68 10.17
C THR A 3 6.26 -6.86 8.64
N ILE A 4 7.42 -6.62 8.03
CA ILE A 4 7.66 -6.76 6.60
C ILE A 4 7.63 -8.23 6.16
N GLU A 5 8.20 -9.14 6.94
CA GLU A 5 8.18 -10.58 6.64
C GLU A 5 6.76 -11.14 6.66
N SER A 6 5.96 -10.76 7.67
CA SER A 6 4.56 -11.17 7.79
C SER A 6 3.72 -10.63 6.63
N ALA A 7 3.91 -9.36 6.25
CA ALA A 7 3.18 -8.76 5.15
C ALA A 7 3.59 -9.36 3.79
N THR A 8 4.86 -9.74 3.62
CA THR A 8 5.34 -10.44 2.42
C THR A 8 4.75 -11.84 2.30
N LYS A 9 4.64 -12.58 3.42
CA LYS A 9 3.94 -13.88 3.46
C LYS A 9 2.46 -13.74 3.09
N TRP A 10 1.79 -12.71 3.60
CA TRP A 10 0.40 -12.40 3.26
C TRP A 10 0.24 -12.08 1.77
N LEU A 11 1.15 -11.29 1.20
CA LEU A 11 1.14 -10.96 -0.23
C LEU A 11 1.31 -12.20 -1.12
N LYS A 12 2.20 -13.12 -0.72
CA LYS A 12 2.40 -14.41 -1.40
C LYS A 12 1.17 -15.31 -1.31
N LYS A 13 0.38 -15.22 -0.23
CA LYS A 13 -0.89 -15.95 -0.07
C LYS A 13 -1.99 -15.39 -1.00
N GLU A 14 -2.07 -14.08 -1.15
CA GLU A 14 -3.06 -13.41 -2.04
C GLU A 14 -2.69 -13.53 -3.55
N TYR A 15 -1.50 -14.04 -3.87
CA TYR A 15 -0.95 -14.18 -5.23
C TYR A 15 -1.69 -15.20 -6.13
N GLY A 16 -2.51 -16.08 -5.56
CA GLY A 16 -3.05 -17.27 -6.24
C GLY A 16 -4.14 -17.06 -7.30
N GLY A 17 -4.48 -15.83 -7.69
CA GLY A 17 -5.55 -15.57 -8.66
C GLY A 17 -5.16 -14.59 -9.76
N CYS A 18 -5.45 -14.91 -11.02
CA CYS A 18 -5.23 -14.05 -12.20
C CYS A 18 -6.26 -12.89 -12.29
N ARG A 19 -6.58 -12.21 -11.18
CA ARG A 19 -7.58 -11.12 -11.12
C ARG A 19 -6.93 -9.79 -10.78
N LEU A 20 -7.54 -8.70 -11.25
CA LEU A 20 -7.21 -7.31 -10.89
C LEU A 20 -6.96 -7.10 -9.39
N LYS A 21 -7.68 -7.85 -8.54
CA LYS A 21 -7.48 -7.88 -7.09
C LYS A 21 -6.00 -8.11 -6.73
N SER A 22 -5.34 -9.07 -7.36
CA SER A 22 -3.94 -9.42 -7.11
C SER A 22 -2.98 -8.31 -7.56
N LYS A 23 -3.31 -7.60 -8.64
CA LYS A 23 -2.55 -6.43 -9.11
C LYS A 23 -2.74 -5.24 -8.17
N GLY A 24 -3.96 -5.00 -7.71
CA GLY A 24 -4.29 -3.98 -6.72
C GLY A 24 -3.64 -4.21 -5.37
N VAL A 25 -3.61 -5.46 -4.90
CA VAL A 25 -2.93 -5.84 -3.64
C VAL A 25 -1.43 -5.57 -3.71
N ARG A 26 -0.76 -5.90 -4.83
CA ARG A 26 0.66 -5.56 -5.02
C ARG A 26 0.89 -4.05 -4.98
N LEU A 27 0.04 -3.30 -5.67
CA LEU A 27 0.18 -1.87 -5.77
C LEU A 27 -0.08 -1.18 -4.43
N ALA A 28 -1.13 -1.59 -3.72
CA ALA A 28 -1.43 -1.16 -2.36
C ALA A 28 -0.24 -1.42 -1.43
N PHE A 29 0.36 -2.60 -1.53
CA PHE A 29 1.49 -2.98 -0.70
C PHE A 29 2.75 -2.14 -1.00
N SER A 30 3.08 -1.93 -2.28
CA SER A 30 4.21 -1.07 -2.66
C SER A 30 4.02 0.37 -2.18
N VAL A 31 2.80 0.92 -2.31
CA VAL A 31 2.45 2.25 -1.78
C VAL A 31 2.58 2.29 -0.25
N THR A 32 2.10 1.24 0.43
CA THR A 32 2.21 1.13 1.90
C THR A 32 3.66 1.13 2.36
N LEU A 33 4.51 0.31 1.74
CA LEU A 33 5.94 0.27 2.07
C LEU A 33 6.62 1.61 1.83
N TYR A 34 6.30 2.28 0.72
CA TYR A 34 6.86 3.59 0.40
C TYR A 34 6.48 4.64 1.44
N GLU A 35 5.20 4.73 1.83
CA GLU A 35 4.75 5.72 2.82
C GLU A 35 5.30 5.43 4.22
N ILE A 36 5.45 4.16 4.61
CA ILE A 36 6.11 3.79 5.88
C ILE A 36 7.59 4.18 5.85
N TRP A 37 8.31 3.86 4.78
CA TRP A 37 9.72 4.23 4.62
C TRP A 37 9.91 5.75 4.66
N ARG A 38 9.06 6.48 3.94
CA ARG A 38 9.06 7.95 3.93
C ARG A 38 8.78 8.53 5.31
N ALA A 39 7.77 8.01 6.01
CA ALA A 39 7.42 8.46 7.36
C ALA A 39 8.55 8.19 8.36
N ARG A 40 9.17 7.00 8.30
CA ARG A 40 10.33 6.68 9.15
C ARG A 40 11.47 7.66 8.93
N ASN A 41 11.82 7.95 7.68
CA ASN A 41 12.88 8.91 7.36
C ASN A 41 12.50 10.35 7.75
N ALA A 42 11.22 10.74 7.67
CA ALA A 42 10.77 12.05 8.14
C ALA A 42 11.01 12.22 9.65
N ILE A 43 10.71 11.19 10.44
CA ILE A 43 10.96 11.18 11.88
C ILE A 43 12.47 11.19 12.18
N GLU A 44 13.22 10.30 11.52
CA GLU A 44 14.62 10.04 11.83
C GLU A 44 15.57 11.15 11.38
N PHE A 45 15.30 11.79 10.23
CA PHE A 45 16.19 12.81 9.65
C PHE A 45 15.65 14.25 9.78
N TYR A 46 14.34 14.45 9.92
CA TYR A 46 13.74 15.79 9.93
C TYR A 46 13.04 16.12 11.25
N GLY A 47 12.91 15.16 12.19
CA GLY A 47 12.23 15.37 13.47
C GLY A 47 10.72 15.59 13.35
N ASP A 48 10.13 15.25 12.20
CA ASP A 48 8.72 15.46 11.94
C ASP A 48 7.84 14.54 12.81
N LYS A 49 6.70 15.06 13.26
CA LYS A 49 5.63 14.25 13.85
C LYS A 49 4.75 13.71 12.74
N VAL A 50 4.78 12.40 12.53
CA VAL A 50 3.92 11.74 11.54
C VAL A 50 2.73 11.10 12.22
N GLU A 51 1.52 11.53 11.84
CA GLU A 51 0.28 10.94 12.32
C GLU A 51 -0.03 9.63 11.56
N PRO A 52 -0.22 8.49 12.24
CA PRO A 52 -0.48 7.20 11.58
C PRO A 52 -1.74 7.19 10.70
N TYR A 53 -2.80 7.90 11.09
CA TYR A 53 -4.03 7.97 10.30
C TYR A 53 -3.82 8.70 8.97
N ALA A 54 -3.01 9.77 8.95
CA ALA A 54 -2.63 10.45 7.71
C ALA A 54 -1.85 9.54 6.74
N ILE A 55 -1.01 8.63 7.25
CA ILE A 55 -0.31 7.63 6.43
C ILE A 55 -1.33 6.66 5.82
N ILE A 56 -2.25 6.12 6.62
CA ILE A 56 -3.29 5.19 6.15
C ILE A 56 -4.17 5.85 5.08
N ALA A 57 -4.57 7.10 5.28
CA ALA A 57 -5.35 7.87 4.31
C ALA A 57 -4.60 8.03 2.98
N LYS A 58 -3.32 8.43 3.02
CA LYS A 58 -2.47 8.54 1.82
C LYS A 58 -2.35 7.22 1.08
N VAL A 59 -2.11 6.12 1.79
CA VAL A 59 -2.01 4.78 1.18
C VAL A 59 -3.31 4.44 0.44
N LYS A 60 -4.47 4.64 1.06
CA LYS A 60 -5.78 4.41 0.43
C LYS A 60 -5.97 5.26 -0.83
N THR A 61 -5.72 6.58 -0.73
CA THR A 61 -5.89 7.50 -1.86
C THR A 61 -4.94 7.18 -3.02
N CYS A 62 -3.66 6.93 -2.75
CA CYS A 62 -2.67 6.58 -3.77
C CYS A 62 -3.01 5.25 -4.46
N THR A 63 -3.36 4.23 -3.67
CA THR A 63 -3.79 2.93 -4.20
C THR A 63 -5.00 3.08 -5.12
N TYR A 64 -6.02 3.81 -4.68
CA TYR A 64 -7.24 4.02 -5.45
C TYR A 64 -6.96 4.79 -6.75
N ARG A 65 -6.20 5.90 -6.69
CA ARG A 65 -5.84 6.70 -7.87
C ARG A 65 -5.10 5.89 -8.92
N VAL A 66 -4.11 5.10 -8.50
CA VAL A 66 -3.30 4.32 -9.45
C VAL A 66 -4.10 3.15 -10.01
N LEU A 67 -4.91 2.47 -9.20
CA LEU A 67 -5.81 1.43 -9.70
C LEU A 67 -6.80 1.98 -10.73
N TYR A 68 -7.45 3.10 -10.44
CA TYR A 68 -8.41 3.71 -11.35
C TYR A 68 -7.75 4.19 -12.66
N LYS A 69 -6.53 4.74 -12.58
CA LYS A 69 -5.78 5.17 -13.77
C LYS A 69 -5.32 4.00 -14.64
N LEU A 70 -4.91 2.89 -14.04
CA LEU A 70 -4.43 1.70 -14.77
C LEU A 70 -5.58 0.81 -15.25
N TYR A 71 -6.74 0.87 -14.58
CA TYR A 71 -7.89 0.02 -14.83
C TYR A 71 -9.21 0.82 -14.74
N PRO A 72 -9.45 1.78 -15.66
CA PRO A 72 -10.60 2.67 -15.61
C PRO A 72 -11.95 1.93 -15.74
N ASP A 73 -11.98 0.81 -16.44
CA ASP A 73 -13.20 0.02 -16.69
C ASP A 73 -13.55 -0.97 -15.56
N CYS A 74 -12.72 -1.03 -14.52
CA CYS A 74 -12.90 -1.96 -13.43
C CYS A 74 -13.66 -1.32 -12.26
N THR A 75 -14.95 -1.58 -12.18
CA THR A 75 -15.74 -1.37 -10.98
C THR A 75 -15.22 -2.26 -9.86
N LEU A 76 -14.50 -1.68 -8.90
CA LEU A 76 -14.10 -2.38 -7.67
C LEU A 76 -15.39 -2.65 -6.86
N PRO A 77 -15.68 -3.92 -6.48
CA PRO A 77 -16.74 -4.18 -5.53
C PRO A 77 -16.22 -3.73 -4.16
N PHE A 78 -16.82 -2.68 -3.61
CA PHE A 78 -16.55 -2.21 -2.26
C PHE A 78 -17.18 -3.15 -1.24
#